data_AF-A0A820QPI7-F1
#
_entry.id   AF-A0A820QPI7-F1
#
_cell.length_a   1.000
_cell.length_b   1.000
_cell.length_c   1.000
_cell.angle_alpha   90.00
_cell.angle_beta   90.00
_cell.angle_gamma   90.00
#
_symmetry.space_group_name_H-M   'P 1'
#
loop_
_entity.id
_entity.type
_entity.pdbx_description
1 polymer ?
#
loop_
_entity_poly.entity_id
_entity_poly.type
_entity_poly.pdbx_seq_one_letter_code
_entity_poly.pdbx_strand_id
1 'polypeptide(L)'
;LPTLIRQKLCQILDPPTSLGNDWRMFASNLLGINYLQYFATKTSPTEHLLTLWDARQESLVNMINVLNQIGRSDAACIIITH
;
A
#
# COMPACT_ATOMS: atom_id res chain seq x y z
N LEU A 1 8.72 4.59 -7.35
CA LEU A 1 8.88 3.14 -7.04
C LEU A 1 9.00 2.31 -8.33
N PRO A 2 9.96 1.37 -8.47
CA PRO A 2 10.07 0.49 -9.64
C PRO A 2 8.80 -0.32 -9.94
N THR A 3 8.51 -0.57 -11.22
CA THR A 3 7.28 -1.25 -11.67
C THR A 3 7.11 -2.65 -11.07
N LEU A 4 8.19 -3.43 -10.98
CA LEU A 4 8.14 -4.79 -10.43
C LEU A 4 7.73 -4.78 -8.95
N ILE A 5 8.26 -3.85 -8.17
CA ILE A 5 7.93 -3.70 -6.74
C ILE A 5 6.46 -3.28 -6.60
N ARG A 6 5.99 -2.33 -7.41
CA ARG A 6 4.57 -1.91 -7.42
C ARG A 6 3.64 -3.10 -7.70
N GLN A 7 3.93 -3.90 -8.72
CA GLN A 7 3.13 -5.07 -9.08
C GLN A 7 3.06 -6.09 -7.94
N LYS A 8 4.20 -6.41 -7.32
CA LYS A 8 4.24 -7.33 -6.17
C LYS A 8 3.43 -6.80 -4.98
N LEU A 9 3.52 -5.50 -4.69
CA LEU A 9 2.74 -4.87 -3.63
C LEU A 9 1.24 -4.94 -3.91
N CYS A 10 0.80 -4.66 -5.14
CA CYS A 10 -0.61 -4.80 -5.52
C CYS A 10 -1.13 -6.22 -5.28
N GLN A 11 -0.37 -7.23 -5.72
CA GLN A 11 -0.75 -8.64 -5.56
C GLN A 11 -1.03 -9.04 -4.10
N ILE A 12 -0.28 -8.47 -3.14
CA ILE A 12 -0.38 -8.87 -1.74
C ILE A 12 -1.25 -7.92 -0.90
N LEU A 13 -1.53 -6.70 -1.36
CA LEU A 13 -2.34 -5.70 -0.62
C LEU A 13 -3.75 -5.53 -1.19
N ASP A 14 -4.00 -5.84 -2.47
CA ASP A 14 -5.34 -5.75 -3.06
C ASP A 14 -6.34 -6.77 -2.49
N PRO A 15 -5.96 -8.04 -2.25
CA PRO A 15 -6.89 -9.01 -1.67
C PRO A 15 -7.26 -8.62 -0.23
N PRO A 16 -8.54 -8.72 0.15
CA PRO A 16 -8.95 -8.47 1.52
C PRO A 16 -8.33 -9.52 2.46
N THR A 17 -7.82 -9.08 3.59
CA THR A 17 -7.29 -9.99 4.62
C THR A 17 -8.27 -10.12 5.79
N SER A 18 -8.22 -11.26 6.48
CA SER A 18 -9.05 -11.51 7.67
C SER A 18 -8.77 -10.53 8.82
N LEU A 19 -7.55 -9.97 8.87
CA LEU A 19 -7.13 -8.96 9.84
C LEU A 19 -7.38 -7.52 9.35
N GLY A 20 -7.88 -7.34 8.12
CA GLY A 20 -8.13 -6.01 7.52
C GLY A 20 -6.87 -5.21 7.21
N ASN A 21 -5.67 -5.79 7.31
CA ASN A 21 -4.38 -5.19 6.98
C ASN A 21 -4.05 -5.26 5.48
N ASP A 22 -5.04 -4.95 4.66
CA ASP A 22 -4.96 -4.82 3.21
C ASP A 22 -4.79 -3.34 2.81
N TRP A 23 -5.04 -3.03 1.54
CA TRP A 23 -4.97 -1.69 0.98
C TRP A 23 -5.76 -0.64 1.78
N ARG A 24 -6.82 -1.02 2.49
CA ARG A 24 -7.65 -0.09 3.29
C ARG A 24 -6.91 0.45 4.50
N MET A 25 -6.26 -0.43 5.24
CA MET A 25 -5.45 -0.04 6.40
C MET A 25 -4.18 0.68 5.95
N PHE A 26 -3.59 0.24 4.83
CA PHE A 26 -2.48 0.94 4.21
C PHE A 26 -2.85 2.39 3.81
N ALA A 27 -3.99 2.60 3.14
CA ALA A 27 -4.46 3.92 2.71
C ALA A 27 -4.72 4.88 3.88
N SER A 28 -5.38 4.39 4.94
CA SER A 28 -5.71 5.19 6.11
C SER A 28 -4.46 5.59 6.89
N ASN A 29 -3.51 4.67 7.08
CA ASN A 29 -2.29 4.94 7.86
C ASN A 29 -1.23 5.72 7.08
N LEU A 30 -1.04 5.42 5.79
CA LEU A 30 -0.03 6.10 4.99
C LEU A 30 -0.50 7.46 4.48
N LEU A 31 -1.72 7.52 3.93
CA LEU A 31 -2.20 8.68 3.17
C LEU A 31 -3.27 9.49 3.89
N GLY A 32 -3.72 9.04 5.08
CA GLY A 32 -4.82 9.66 5.82
C GLY A 32 -6.17 9.53 5.11
N ILE A 33 -6.33 8.57 4.19
CA ILE A 33 -7.53 8.43 3.36
C ILE A 33 -8.55 7.56 4.08
N ASN A 34 -9.68 8.16 4.43
CA ASN A 34 -10.81 7.46 5.08
C ASN A 34 -11.96 7.15 4.09
N TYR A 35 -12.01 7.83 2.94
CA TYR A 35 -13.02 7.57 1.90
C TYR A 35 -12.52 6.51 0.91
N LEU A 36 -12.70 5.24 1.30
CA LEU A 36 -12.15 4.09 0.55
C LEU A 36 -13.09 3.57 -0.54
N GLN A 37 -14.36 3.96 -0.53
CA GLN A 37 -15.39 3.47 -1.48
C GLN A 37 -15.00 3.71 -2.94
N TYR A 38 -14.40 4.86 -3.27
CA TYR A 38 -13.94 5.14 -4.63
C TYR A 38 -12.86 4.15 -5.09
N PHE A 39 -11.89 3.85 -4.23
CA PHE A 39 -10.78 2.93 -4.55
C PHE A 39 -11.26 1.49 -4.69
N ALA A 40 -12.28 1.09 -3.93
CA ALA A 40 -12.88 -0.25 -4.03
C ALA A 40 -13.51 -0.55 -5.40
N THR A 41 -13.82 0.47 -6.20
CA THR A 41 -14.33 0.30 -7.58
C THR A 41 -13.24 0.06 -8.63
N LYS A 42 -11.96 0.18 -8.24
CA LYS A 42 -10.82 0.06 -9.15
C LYS A 42 -10.38 -1.40 -9.27
N THR A 43 -9.75 -1.71 -10.40
CA THR A 43 -9.13 -3.02 -10.65
C THR A 43 -8.01 -3.32 -9.65
N SER A 44 -7.20 -2.32 -9.32
CA SER A 44 -6.21 -2.37 -8.24
C SER A 44 -6.33 -1.10 -7.38
N PRO A 45 -6.96 -1.19 -6.20
CA PRO A 45 -6.94 -0.11 -5.21
C PRO A 45 -5.51 0.28 -4.81
N THR A 46 -4.62 -0.70 -4.58
CA THR A 46 -3.23 -0.47 -4.17
C THR A 46 -2.46 0.33 -5.21
N GLU A 47 -2.59 0.03 -6.50
CA GLU A 47 -1.89 0.77 -7.56
C GLU A 47 -2.23 2.27 -7.55
N HIS A 48 -3.51 2.60 -7.36
CA HIS A 48 -3.96 3.98 -7.29
C HIS A 48 -3.40 4.68 -6.04
N LEU A 49 -3.35 3.99 -4.90
CA LEU A 49 -2.74 4.52 -3.68
C LEU A 49 -1.23 4.76 -3.84
N LEU A 50 -0.51 3.81 -4.46
CA LEU A 50 0.92 3.96 -4.75
C LEU A 50 1.20 5.09 -5.75
N THR A 51 0.27 5.38 -6.66
CA THR A 51 0.36 6.53 -7.57
C THR A 51 0.18 7.84 -6.80
N LEU A 52 -0.79 7.91 -5.89
CA LEU A 52 -1.01 9.09 -5.04
C LEU A 52 0.16 9.35 -4.10
N TRP A 53 0.68 8.31 -3.46
CA TRP A 53 1.86 8.38 -2.60
C TRP A 53 3.08 8.96 -3.34
N ASP A 54 3.34 8.49 -4.56
CA ASP A 54 4.46 8.95 -5.41
C ASP A 54 4.26 10.42 -5.83
N ALA A 55 3.02 10.80 -6.17
CA ALA A 55 2.66 12.17 -6.51
C ALA A 55 2.82 13.14 -5.33
N ARG A 56 2.65 12.67 -4.08
CA ARG A 56 2.89 13.45 -2.86
C ARG A 56 4.37 13.54 -2.48
N GLN A 57 5.25 12.84 -3.19
CA GLN A 57 6.68 12.74 -2.88
C GLN A 57 6.93 12.31 -1.43
N GLU A 58 6.09 11.41 -0.91
CA GLU A 58 6.23 10.90 0.45
C GLU A 58 7.41 9.93 0.60
N SER A 59 7.93 9.81 1.82
CA SER A 59 9.14 9.03 2.10
C SER A 59 8.92 7.51 1.98
N LEU A 60 9.84 6.82 1.30
CA LEU A 60 9.93 5.36 1.29
C LEU A 60 10.09 4.78 2.69
N VAL A 61 10.86 5.46 3.55
CA VAL A 61 11.06 5.04 4.95
C VAL A 61 9.75 5.08 5.71
N ASN A 62 8.94 6.11 5.50
CA ASN A 62 7.61 6.20 6.11
C ASN A 62 6.70 5.06 5.64
N MET A 63 6.70 4.77 4.33
CA MET A 63 5.93 3.66 3.76
C MET A 63 6.33 2.31 4.39
N ILE A 64 7.63 2.03 4.51
CA ILE A 64 8.15 0.81 5.16
C ILE A 64 7.71 0.74 6.63
N ASN A 65 7.79 1.85 7.36
CA ASN A 65 7.36 1.90 8.76
C ASN A 65 5.87 1.62 8.91
N VAL A 66 5.03 2.26 8.09
CA VAL A 66 3.57 2.02 8.09
C VAL A 66 3.26 0.56 7.76
N LEU A 67 3.90 -0.02 6.74
CA LEU A 67 3.71 -1.43 6.38
C LEU A 67 4.03 -2.36 7.56
N ASN A 68 5.13 -2.11 8.28
CA ASN A 68 5.45 -2.89 9.48
C ASN A 68 4.43 -2.67 10.61
N GLN A 69 3.95 -1.44 10.82
CA GLN A 69 2.96 -1.12 11.85
C GLN A 69 1.62 -1.82 11.61
N ILE A 70 1.19 -1.98 10.36
CA ILE A 70 -0.04 -2.72 10.01
C ILE A 70 0.18 -4.24 9.94
N GLY A 71 1.34 -4.74 10.35
CA GLY A 71 1.67 -6.17 10.35
C GLY A 71 1.95 -6.76 8.96
N ARG A 72 2.34 -5.92 7.99
CA ARG A 72 2.69 -6.30 6.61
C ARG A 72 4.20 -6.21 6.36
N SER A 73 4.97 -6.89 7.19
CA SER A 73 6.43 -6.99 7.04
C SER A 73 6.85 -7.72 5.75
N ASP A 74 5.97 -8.58 5.21
CA ASP A 74 6.11 -9.17 3.88
C ASP A 74 6.20 -8.11 2.79
N ALA A 75 5.29 -7.12 2.82
CA ALA A 75 5.28 -6.00 1.89
C ALA A 75 6.49 -5.07 2.06
N ALA A 76 6.87 -4.78 3.31
CA ALA A 76 8.07 -4.00 3.61
C ALA A 76 9.33 -4.68 3.07
N CYS A 77 9.44 -6.01 3.21
CA CYS A 77 10.56 -6.80 2.72
C CYS A 77 10.73 -6.69 1.20
N ILE A 78 9.63 -6.66 0.44
CA ILE A 78 9.67 -6.51 -1.03
C ILE A 78 10.35 -5.19 -1.44
N ILE A 79 10.13 -4.12 -0.67
CA ILE A 79 10.73 -2.80 -0.93
C ILE A 79 12.20 -2.77 -0.52
N ILE A 80 12.56 -3.43 0.58
CA ILE A 80 13.95 -3.43 1.11
C ILE A 80 14.89 -4.27 0.24
N THR A 81 14.37 -5.34 -0.36
CA THR A 81 15.18 -6.34 -1.08
C THR A 81 15.41 -6.04 -2.56
N HIS A 82 14.79 -5.00 -3.12
CA HIS A 82 14.80 -4.67 -4.55
C HIS A 82 14.98 -3.16 -4.75
#